data_AF-A0A969WI51-F1
#
_entry.id   AF-A0A969WI51-F1
#
_cell.length_a   1.000
_cell.length_b   1.000
_cell.length_c   1.000
_cell.angle_alpha   90.00
_cell.angle_beta   90.00
_cell.angle_gamma   90.00
#
_symmetry.space_group_name_H-M   'P 1'
#
loop_
_entity.id
_entity.type
_entity.pdbx_description
1 polymer ?
#
loop_
_entity_poly.entity_id
_entity_poly.type
_entity_poly.pdbx_seq_one_letter_code
_entity_poly.pdbx_strand_id
1 'polypeptide(L)'
;MGKDKLVVADISLNTDTPTTLAFTDLYTWVIWQFPKPVAGGLCGAVRPPGSDYNWYPAVVETNRERVRVFAHLEQSYATPEMAAEYLCRNGA
;
A
#
# COMPACT_ATOMS: atom_id res chain seq x y z
N MET A 1 0.32 19.75 15.95
CA MET A 1 0.20 18.30 16.16
C MET A 1 0.40 17.67 14.81
N GLY A 2 1.62 17.29 14.41
CA GLY A 2 2.38 16.16 14.93
C GLY A 2 2.25 15.07 13.87
N LYS A 3 3.11 15.12 12.84
CA LYS A 3 3.05 14.25 11.65
C LYS A 3 3.36 12.81 12.09
N ASP A 4 2.34 12.04 12.43
CA ASP A 4 2.55 10.64 12.76
C ASP A 4 2.92 9.90 11.47
N LYS A 5 4.18 9.50 11.41
CA LYS A 5 4.70 8.65 10.34
C LYS A 5 4.86 7.27 10.94
N LEU A 6 4.28 6.28 10.28
CA LEU A 6 4.54 4.89 10.61
C LEU A 6 5.82 4.47 9.89
N VAL A 7 6.86 4.14 10.64
CA VAL A 7 8.08 3.55 10.07
C VAL A 7 7.90 2.04 10.02
N VAL A 8 7.93 1.46 8.82
CA VAL A 8 7.81 0.03 8.59
C VAL A 8 8.99 -0.40 7.74
N ALA A 9 9.81 -1.35 8.21
CA ALA A 9 10.97 -1.85 7.49
C ALA A 9 11.80 -0.72 6.81
N ASP A 10 12.17 0.29 7.60
CA ASP A 10 12.94 1.48 7.18
C ASP A 10 12.25 2.45 6.21
N ILE A 11 10.99 2.21 5.85
CA ILE A 11 10.18 3.12 5.02
C ILE A 11 9.22 3.90 5.89
N SER A 12 9.19 5.22 5.71
CA SER A 12 8.24 6.12 6.36
C SER A 12 6.93 6.22 5.58
N LEU A 13 5.84 5.74 6.17
CA LEU A 13 4.49 5.86 5.64
C LEU A 13 3.72 6.94 6.40
N ASN A 14 2.96 7.76 5.67
CA ASN A 14 2.05 8.75 6.25
C ASN A 14 0.83 8.04 6.84
N THR A 15 0.42 8.43 8.06
CA THR A 15 -0.80 7.91 8.71
C THR A 15 -2.03 8.78 8.52
N ASP A 16 -1.92 9.89 7.77
CA ASP A 16 -3.06 10.78 7.48
C ASP A 16 -3.51 10.71 6.01
N THR A 17 -2.62 10.30 5.12
CA THR A 17 -2.82 10.33 3.67
C THR A 17 -2.09 9.16 3.00
N PRO A 18 -2.46 8.80 1.74
CA PRO A 18 -1.68 7.82 0.99
C PRO A 18 -0.22 8.27 0.83
N THR A 19 0.72 7.33 0.97
CA THR A 19 2.14 7.56 0.70
C THR A 19 2.47 7.14 -0.72
N THR A 20 2.96 8.06 -1.54
CA THR A 20 3.45 7.71 -2.88
C THR A 20 4.90 7.28 -2.80
N LEU A 21 5.17 6.04 -3.21
CA LEU A 21 6.50 5.44 -3.26
C LEU A 21 6.80 4.99 -4.70
N ALA A 22 8.05 5.08 -5.13
CA ALA A 22 8.51 4.45 -6.36
C ALA A 22 8.69 2.94 -6.14
N PHE A 23 8.68 2.15 -7.21
CA PHE A 23 9.02 0.72 -7.11
C PHE A 23 10.43 0.50 -6.54
N THR A 24 11.36 1.42 -6.78
CA THR A 24 12.72 1.39 -6.22
C THR A 24 12.73 1.56 -4.70
N ASP A 25 11.80 2.33 -4.14
CA ASP A 25 11.69 2.49 -2.68
C ASP A 25 11.20 1.19 -2.04
N LEU A 26 10.41 0.41 -2.78
CA LEU A 26 9.81 -0.86 -2.38
C LEU A 26 10.59 -2.09 -2.87
N TYR A 27 11.87 -1.95 -3.22
CA TYR A 27 12.64 -3.01 -3.90
C TYR A 27 12.72 -4.35 -3.14
N THR A 28 12.62 -4.32 -1.80
CA THR A 28 12.56 -5.54 -0.97
C THR A 28 11.15 -5.95 -0.60
N TRP A 29 10.15 -5.11 -0.86
CA TRP A 29 8.76 -5.32 -0.47
C TRP A 29 8.05 -6.17 -1.52
N VAL A 30 7.07 -6.93 -1.05
CA VAL A 30 6.15 -7.64 -1.94
C VAL A 30 5.09 -6.65 -2.41
N ILE A 31 4.98 -6.47 -3.72
CA ILE A 31 3.89 -5.73 -4.36
C ILE A 31 2.95 -6.75 -5.01
N TRP A 32 1.73 -6.85 -4.50
CA TRP A 32 0.72 -7.74 -5.05
C TRP A 32 -0.32 -6.92 -5.83
N GLN A 33 -0.40 -7.14 -7.14
CA GLN A 33 -1.39 -6.48 -8.01
C GLN A 33 -2.57 -7.41 -8.32
N PHE A 34 -3.77 -6.84 -8.39
CA PHE A 34 -4.96 -7.53 -8.88
C PHE A 34 -5.42 -6.88 -10.19
N PRO A 35 -5.98 -7.65 -11.14
CA PRO A 35 -6.48 -7.11 -12.41
C PRO A 35 -7.84 -6.40 -12.22
N LYS A 36 -7.91 -5.45 -11.29
CA LYS A 36 -9.09 -4.66 -10.93
C LYS A 36 -8.73 -3.18 -11.03
N PRO A 37 -9.22 -2.45 -12.05
CA PRO A 37 -8.88 -1.05 -12.24
C PRO A 37 -9.58 -0.16 -11.20
N VAL A 38 -8.89 0.89 -10.78
CA VAL A 38 -9.37 1.98 -9.92
C VAL A 38 -8.84 3.32 -10.43
N ALA A 39 -9.28 4.42 -9.82
CA ALA A 39 -8.77 5.75 -10.15
C ALA A 39 -7.23 5.79 -10.01
N GLY A 40 -6.54 5.96 -11.13
CA GLY A 40 -5.09 6.11 -11.19
C GLY A 40 -4.29 4.82 -11.40
N GLY A 41 -4.88 3.62 -11.30
CA GLY A 41 -4.10 2.38 -11.47
C GLY A 41 -4.90 1.10 -11.23
N LEU A 42 -4.22 0.09 -10.69
CA LEU A 42 -4.80 -1.19 -10.31
C LEU A 42 -4.88 -1.32 -8.79
N CYS A 43 -5.91 -1.99 -8.28
CA CYS A 43 -5.92 -2.40 -6.89
C CYS A 43 -4.73 -3.30 -6.60
N GLY A 44 -4.13 -3.09 -5.44
CA GLY A 44 -3.06 -3.94 -4.94
C GLY A 44 -2.92 -3.88 -3.45
N ALA A 45 -1.90 -4.57 -2.98
CA ALA A 45 -1.45 -4.53 -1.60
C ALA A 45 0.07 -4.60 -1.59
N VAL A 46 0.68 -3.97 -0.59
CA VAL A 46 2.12 -4.05 -0.36
C VAL A 46 2.41 -4.53 1.04
N ARG A 47 3.56 -5.19 1.19
CA ARG A 47 4.04 -5.64 2.48
C ARG A 47 5.56 -5.70 2.49
N PRO A 48 6.23 -5.36 3.60
CA PRO A 48 7.64 -5.67 3.76
C PRO A 48 7.93 -7.16 3.61
N PRO A 49 9.19 -7.55 3.34
CA PRO A 49 9.58 -8.95 3.40
C PRO A 49 9.48 -9.45 4.85
N GLY A 50 9.05 -10.70 5.03
CA GLY A 50 8.88 -11.32 6.35
C GLY A 50 7.42 -11.66 6.69
N SER A 51 7.24 -12.62 7.60
CA SER A 51 5.92 -13.09 8.06
C SER A 51 5.22 -12.16 9.04
N ASP A 52 5.99 -11.29 9.71
CA ASP A 52 5.52 -10.56 10.90
C ASP A 52 4.83 -9.24 10.57
N TYR A 53 4.83 -8.86 9.28
CA TYR A 53 4.20 -7.65 8.80
C TYR A 53 2.80 -7.91 8.27
N ASN A 54 1.95 -6.88 8.38
CA ASN A 54 0.60 -6.86 7.80
C ASN A 54 0.63 -6.33 6.37
N TRP A 55 -0.40 -6.66 5.59
CA TRP A 55 -0.59 -6.09 4.26
C TRP A 55 -1.19 -4.69 4.36
N TYR A 56 -0.64 -3.79 3.55
CA TYR A 56 -1.13 -2.43 3.39
C TYR A 56 -1.88 -2.30 2.06
N PRO A 57 -3.09 -1.75 2.04
CA PRO A 57 -3.80 -1.48 0.80
C PRO A 57 -3.01 -0.52 -0.08
N ALA A 58 -3.03 -0.77 -1.39
CA ALA A 58 -2.30 0.05 -2.34
C ALA A 58 -3.02 0.24 -3.68
N VAL A 59 -2.69 1.33 -4.37
CA VAL A 59 -2.94 1.50 -5.80
C VAL A 59 -1.61 1.39 -6.54
N VAL A 60 -1.52 0.45 -7.47
CA VAL A 60 -0.33 0.20 -8.29
C VAL A 60 -0.49 0.97 -9.61
N GLU A 61 0.33 2.00 -9.80
CA GLU A 61 0.37 2.84 -11.00
C GLU A 61 1.48 2.31 -11.92
N THR A 62 1.24 1.19 -12.61
CA THR A 62 2.26 0.51 -13.46
C THR A 62 2.89 1.42 -14.50
N ASN A 63 2.10 2.29 -15.15
CA ASN A 63 2.58 3.25 -16.15
C ASN A 63 3.51 4.33 -15.60
N ARG A 64 3.54 4.52 -14.27
CA ARG A 64 4.35 5.52 -13.58
C ARG A 64 5.37 4.92 -12.62
N GLU A 65 5.44 3.59 -12.57
CA GLU A 65 6.34 2.80 -11.71
C GLU A 65 6.25 3.22 -10.23
N ARG A 66 5.02 3.47 -9.77
CA ARG A 66 4.73 3.97 -8.42
C ARG A 66 3.61 3.19 -7.75
N VAL A 67 3.64 3.21 -6.43
CA VAL A 67 2.61 2.68 -5.57
C VAL A 67 2.12 3.78 -4.63
N ARG A 68 0.80 3.94 -4.51
CA ARG A 68 0.18 4.73 -3.44
C ARG A 68 -0.23 3.78 -2.33
N VAL A 69 0.43 3.87 -1.17
CA VAL A 69 0.21 3.01 -0.01
C VAL A 69 -0.70 3.69 1.01
N PHE A 70 -1.77 3.03 1.43
CA PHE A 70 -2.82 3.60 2.28
C PHE A 70 -2.64 3.14 3.74
N ALA A 71 -1.47 3.41 4.32
CA ALA A 71 -1.14 3.04 5.70
C ALA A 71 -1.85 3.88 6.78
N HIS A 72 -2.56 4.94 6.36
CA HIS A 72 -3.45 5.73 7.22
C HIS A 72 -4.74 5.00 7.57
N LEU A 73 -5.06 3.90 6.89
CA LEU A 73 -6.17 3.05 7.25
C LEU A 73 -5.79 2.31 8.53
N GLU A 74 -6.52 2.56 9.63
CA GLU A 74 -6.27 1.95 10.94
C GLU A 74 -6.34 0.41 10.92
N GLN A 75 -6.85 -0.17 9.84
CA GLN A 75 -7.04 -1.60 9.68
C GLN A 75 -5.79 -2.28 9.11
N SER A 76 -5.26 -3.23 9.88
CA SER A 76 -4.25 -4.19 9.41
C SER A 76 -4.91 -5.37 8.70
N TYR A 77 -4.39 -5.78 7.54
CA TYR A 77 -4.95 -6.89 6.77
C TYR A 77 -4.01 -8.11 6.79
N ALA A 78 -4.58 -9.29 7.02
CA ALA A 78 -3.83 -10.54 7.07
C ALA A 78 -3.43 -11.06 5.68
N THR A 79 -4.18 -10.72 4.63
CA THR A 79 -3.94 -11.18 3.25
C THR A 79 -3.94 -10.02 2.25
N PRO A 80 -3.26 -10.17 1.10
CA PRO A 80 -3.26 -9.13 0.07
C PRO A 80 -4.66 -8.91 -0.52
N GLU A 81 -5.50 -9.95 -0.60
CA GLU A 81 -6.87 -9.85 -1.10
C GLU A 81 -7.73 -8.95 -0.22
N MET A 82 -7.66 -9.10 1.10
CA MET A 82 -8.45 -8.27 2.02
C MET A 82 -8.02 -6.80 1.95
N ALA A 83 -6.71 -6.55 1.90
CA ALA A 83 -6.16 -5.21 1.75
C ALA A 83 -6.60 -4.56 0.44
N ALA A 84 -6.43 -5.26 -0.68
CA ALA A 84 -6.81 -4.73 -2.00
C ALA A 84 -8.33 -4.56 -2.14
N GLU A 85 -9.12 -5.49 -1.61
CA GLU A 85 -10.58 -5.44 -1.68
C GLU A 85 -11.15 -4.23 -0.94
N TYR A 86 -10.56 -3.86 0.21
CA TYR A 86 -10.98 -2.67 0.94
C TYR A 86 -10.92 -1.42 0.05
N LEU A 87 -9.82 -1.21 -0.69
CA LEU A 87 -9.71 -0.10 -1.63
C LEU A 87 -10.61 -0.26 -2.85
N CYS A 88 -10.68 -1.46 -3.43
CA CYS A 88 -11.52 -1.69 -4.61
C CYS A 88 -13.01 -1.41 -4.34
N ARG A 89 -13.50 -1.74 -3.14
CA ARG A 89 -14.92 -1.59 -2.77
C ARG A 89 -15.28 -0.19 -2.31
N ASN A 90 -14.38 0.49 -1.59
CA ASN A 90 -14.68 1.79 -0.99
C ASN A 90 -14.25 2.99 -1.87
N GLY A 91 -13.56 2.74 -2.99
CA GLY A 91 -12.96 3.77 -3.81
C GLY A 91 -11.63 4.24 -3.21
N ALA A 92 -10.62 4.40 -4.06
CA ALA A 92 -9.27 4.85 -3.70
C ALA A 92 -9.07 6.36 -3.92
#